data_AF-A0A6N9U1X8-F1
#
_entry.id   AF-A0A6N9U1X8-F1
#
_cell.length_a   1.000
_cell.length_b   1.000
_cell.length_c   1.000
_cell.angle_alpha   90.00
_cell.angle_beta   90.00
_cell.angle_gamma   90.00
#
_symmetry.space_group_name_H-M   'P 1'
#
loop_
_entity.id
_entity.type
_entity.pdbx_description
1 polymer ?
#
loop_
_entity_poly.entity_id
_entity_poly.type
_entity_poly.pdbx_seq_one_letter_code
_entity_poly.pdbx_strand_id
1 'polypeptide(L)'
;MTLTVRVGGESVTEPSPQAHFVVLKEGSDESVMDVATAVTPGTVATLRVPRDLLTDGEGYRWRARLESAGGSSEWTGSCGFRMDLTRPAAPEIAFTDADTYPQGAPPGTVRHLRFTLPEGTEASRICFAPLGQPLVCGADDGVPVGEDGTASTTFITPEATGPGRLSARAVDRAGNVSDIADAEYWVTYPVAEQFGDYNSDGHPDLLGVATDGTLTLRPGLPGGGYGGGQMADRRDWSNATVARAGWMVNRYGPEQSNDVRNDIVALREGKLFAYPGDGEGGFGAAVEIRGYDWSGVTEIAVNDAQTTLPMLLAKEGDRLLLFEVNNAGELRVGSPSVLAVSGWSTKSARFAAPESWGLPSVWARDVKKGTLELIPIEYGSSQLWDLGTPVPVATTGWNDRQRPYAEIVGDVDGDGRSDIVSSDRRGALWMHPMEQDGTLGDPVMLQARGWRGVAFF
;
A
#
# COMPACT_ATOMS: atom_id res chain seq x y z
N MET A 1 -39.85 -12.02 -16.39
CA MET A 1 -40.17 -11.32 -15.12
C MET A 1 -41.03 -12.21 -14.23
N THR A 2 -40.99 -12.04 -12.90
CA THR A 2 -41.79 -12.83 -11.94
C THR A 2 -42.71 -11.91 -11.16
N LEU A 3 -44.02 -12.16 -11.23
CA LEU A 3 -45.06 -11.43 -10.49
C LEU A 3 -45.58 -12.31 -9.37
N THR A 4 -45.82 -11.75 -8.19
CA THR A 4 -46.26 -12.53 -7.03
C THR A 4 -47.40 -11.86 -6.29
N VAL A 5 -48.36 -12.64 -5.83
CA VAL A 5 -49.46 -12.19 -4.95
C VAL A 5 -49.65 -13.19 -3.83
N ARG A 6 -49.84 -12.70 -2.61
CA ARG A 6 -50.14 -13.55 -1.45
C ARG A 6 -51.62 -13.94 -1.50
N VAL A 7 -51.90 -15.24 -1.36
CA VAL A 7 -53.27 -15.77 -1.33
C VAL A 7 -53.73 -15.91 0.12
N GLY A 8 -54.74 -15.14 0.52
CA GLY A 8 -55.28 -15.14 1.89
C GLY A 8 -56.81 -15.17 1.95
N GLY A 9 -57.35 -15.80 3.00
CA GLY A 9 -58.78 -15.86 3.33
C GLY A 9 -59.13 -17.12 4.12
N GLU A 10 -59.76 -16.99 5.29
CA GLU A 10 -60.19 -18.10 6.17
C GLU A 10 -61.32 -18.96 5.59
N SER A 11 -61.82 -18.64 4.39
CA SER A 11 -62.99 -19.27 3.76
C SER A 11 -62.70 -19.98 2.43
N VAL A 12 -61.44 -20.36 2.16
CA VAL A 12 -61.13 -21.19 0.97
C VAL A 12 -61.19 -22.66 1.37
N THR A 13 -62.40 -23.20 1.45
CA THR A 13 -62.67 -24.59 1.88
C THR A 13 -62.65 -25.61 0.74
N GLU A 14 -62.42 -25.18 -0.50
CA GLU A 14 -62.59 -25.99 -1.70
C GLU A 14 -61.27 -26.54 -2.25
N PRO A 15 -61.27 -27.76 -2.84
CA PRO A 15 -60.11 -28.29 -3.52
C PRO A 15 -59.89 -27.52 -4.84
N SER A 16 -58.68 -27.00 -5.05
CA SER A 16 -58.15 -26.37 -6.28
C SER A 16 -58.61 -24.94 -6.66
N PRO A 17 -58.43 -23.92 -5.80
CA PRO A 17 -58.57 -22.52 -6.23
C PRO A 17 -57.46 -22.12 -7.22
N GLN A 18 -57.75 -21.15 -8.08
CA GLN A 18 -56.80 -20.61 -9.07
C GLN A 18 -56.54 -19.14 -8.82
N ALA A 19 -55.27 -18.73 -8.87
CA ALA A 19 -54.90 -17.33 -8.95
C ALA A 19 -54.92 -16.93 -10.43
N HIS A 20 -55.87 -16.07 -10.78
CA HIS A 20 -56.01 -15.52 -12.13
C HIS A 20 -55.24 -14.20 -12.19
N PHE A 21 -54.20 -14.16 -13.02
CA PHE A 21 -53.40 -12.98 -13.33
C PHE A 21 -53.74 -12.42 -14.70
N VAL A 22 -53.81 -11.09 -14.78
CA VAL A 22 -53.92 -10.37 -16.04
C VAL A 22 -52.81 -9.31 -16.10
N VAL A 23 -52.05 -9.32 -17.18
CA VAL A 23 -51.01 -8.35 -17.51
C VAL A 23 -51.46 -7.58 -18.75
N LEU A 24 -51.55 -6.27 -18.62
CA LEU A 24 -52.08 -5.35 -19.62
C LEU A 24 -51.00 -4.36 -20.01
N LYS A 25 -51.01 -3.89 -21.26
CA LYS A 25 -50.24 -2.69 -21.60
C LYS A 25 -50.79 -1.50 -20.82
N GLU A 26 -49.90 -0.65 -20.35
CA GLU A 26 -50.27 0.55 -19.62
C GLU A 26 -51.07 1.50 -20.54
N GLY A 27 -52.12 2.11 -20.00
CA GLY A 27 -53.01 2.99 -20.78
C GLY A 27 -53.95 2.28 -21.76
N SER A 28 -53.95 0.94 -21.81
CA SER A 28 -54.90 0.17 -22.63
C SER A 28 -55.54 -0.99 -21.84
N ASP A 29 -56.52 -1.63 -22.49
CA ASP A 29 -57.13 -2.88 -22.06
C ASP A 29 -56.60 -4.09 -22.86
N GLU A 30 -55.52 -3.91 -23.62
CA GLU A 30 -54.86 -4.99 -24.36
C GLU A 30 -54.09 -5.88 -23.37
N SER A 31 -54.56 -7.12 -23.17
CA SER A 31 -53.88 -8.11 -22.37
C SER A 31 -52.74 -8.75 -23.17
N VAL A 32 -51.51 -8.67 -22.66
CA VAL A 32 -50.38 -9.45 -23.19
C VAL A 32 -50.29 -10.83 -22.56
N MET A 33 -50.91 -11.01 -21.39
CA MET A 33 -51.02 -12.31 -20.74
C MET A 33 -52.25 -12.33 -19.83
N ASP A 34 -53.05 -13.38 -19.94
CA ASP A 34 -54.26 -13.62 -19.16
C ASP A 34 -54.27 -15.13 -18.82
N VAL A 35 -53.92 -15.45 -17.58
CA VAL A 35 -53.65 -16.83 -17.16
C VAL A 35 -54.13 -17.07 -15.74
N ALA A 36 -54.85 -18.17 -15.55
CA ALA A 36 -55.15 -18.74 -14.24
C ALA A 36 -54.20 -19.89 -13.90
N THR A 37 -53.62 -19.85 -12.70
CA THR A 37 -52.72 -20.89 -12.21
C THR A 37 -53.24 -21.49 -10.91
N ALA A 38 -53.17 -22.80 -10.78
CA ALA A 38 -53.58 -23.49 -9.55
C ALA A 38 -52.71 -23.02 -8.38
N VAL A 39 -53.34 -22.73 -7.24
CA VAL A 39 -52.64 -22.25 -6.05
C VAL A 39 -53.14 -22.95 -4.79
N THR A 40 -52.26 -23.08 -3.81
CA THR A 40 -52.64 -23.55 -2.47
C THR A 40 -52.99 -22.34 -1.59
N PRO A 41 -54.14 -22.33 -0.90
CA PRO A 41 -54.46 -21.28 0.07
C PRO A 41 -53.35 -21.07 1.10
N GLY A 42 -53.10 -19.82 1.50
CA GLY A 42 -52.04 -19.46 2.45
C GLY A 42 -50.62 -19.40 1.85
N THR A 43 -50.48 -19.62 0.53
CA THR A 43 -49.19 -19.53 -0.19
C THR A 43 -49.09 -18.27 -1.06
N VAL A 44 -47.97 -18.13 -1.77
CA VAL A 44 -47.75 -17.06 -2.75
C VAL A 44 -47.97 -17.61 -4.16
N ALA A 45 -48.97 -17.09 -4.86
CA ALA A 45 -49.13 -17.36 -6.28
C ALA A 45 -48.05 -16.61 -7.07
N THR A 46 -47.45 -17.29 -8.04
CA THR A 46 -46.37 -16.73 -8.86
C THR A 46 -46.67 -16.88 -10.34
N LEU A 47 -46.59 -15.78 -11.09
CA LEU A 47 -46.67 -15.77 -12.55
C LEU A 47 -45.29 -15.43 -13.13
N ARG A 48 -44.78 -16.27 -14.03
CA ARG A 48 -43.63 -15.93 -14.87
C ARG A 48 -44.14 -15.38 -16.19
N VAL A 49 -43.84 -14.11 -16.47
CA VAL A 49 -44.18 -13.47 -17.75
C VAL A 49 -43.03 -13.72 -18.73
N PRO A 50 -43.29 -14.43 -19.85
CA PRO A 50 -42.32 -14.61 -20.93
C PRO A 50 -41.84 -13.27 -21.49
N ARG A 51 -40.54 -13.18 -21.79
CA ARG A 51 -39.91 -11.92 -22.23
C ARG A 51 -40.39 -11.47 -23.61
N ASP A 52 -40.80 -12.40 -24.46
CA ASP A 52 -41.26 -12.19 -25.83
C ASP A 52 -42.65 -11.56 -25.92
N LEU A 53 -43.39 -11.53 -24.80
CA LEU A 53 -44.66 -10.81 -24.67
C LEU A 53 -44.46 -9.34 -24.25
N LEU A 54 -43.23 -8.96 -23.95
CA LEU A 54 -42.87 -7.66 -23.40
C LEU A 54 -42.04 -6.87 -24.42
N THR A 55 -42.42 -5.62 -24.63
CA THR A 55 -41.79 -4.70 -25.57
C THR A 55 -40.97 -3.68 -24.79
N ASP A 56 -39.77 -3.37 -25.28
CA ASP A 56 -38.89 -2.38 -24.65
C ASP A 56 -39.50 -0.97 -24.68
N GLY A 57 -39.27 -0.20 -23.63
CA GLY A 57 -39.82 1.15 -23.45
C GLY A 57 -41.31 1.20 -23.10
N GLU A 58 -42.04 0.07 -23.21
CA GLU A 58 -43.47 -0.01 -22.90
C GLU A 58 -43.75 -0.18 -21.41
N GLY A 59 -44.82 0.45 -20.96
CA GLY A 59 -45.36 0.29 -19.61
C GLY A 59 -46.34 -0.87 -19.55
N TYR A 60 -46.34 -1.59 -18.44
CA TYR A 60 -47.25 -2.69 -18.16
C TYR A 60 -47.86 -2.53 -16.80
N ARG A 61 -49.13 -2.93 -16.69
CA ARG A 61 -49.82 -3.03 -15.42
C ARG A 61 -50.37 -4.43 -15.24
N TRP A 62 -50.41 -4.90 -14.01
CA TRP A 62 -50.95 -6.22 -13.71
C TRP A 62 -51.82 -6.20 -12.46
N ARG A 63 -52.77 -7.13 -12.43
CA ARG A 63 -53.67 -7.38 -11.32
C ARG A 63 -53.97 -8.88 -11.24
N ALA A 64 -54.39 -9.33 -10.07
CA ALA A 64 -54.78 -10.71 -9.86
C ALA A 64 -56.11 -10.82 -9.12
N ARG A 65 -56.77 -11.97 -9.22
CA ARG A 65 -57.91 -12.36 -8.37
C ARG A 65 -57.88 -13.84 -8.07
N LEU A 66 -58.58 -14.25 -7.03
CA LEU A 66 -58.79 -15.66 -6.72
C LEU A 66 -60.07 -16.15 -7.38
N GLU A 67 -60.01 -17.32 -8.02
CA GLU A 67 -61.16 -17.98 -8.64
C GLU A 67 -61.39 -19.36 -8.04
N SER A 68 -62.65 -19.68 -7.80
CA SER A 68 -63.10 -20.96 -7.24
C SER A 68 -64.51 -21.30 -7.74
N ALA A 69 -64.98 -22.52 -7.48
CA ALA A 69 -66.35 -22.92 -7.80
C ALA A 69 -67.42 -22.05 -7.10
N GLY A 70 -67.10 -21.47 -5.94
CA GLY A 70 -67.99 -20.57 -5.19
C GLY A 70 -68.01 -19.13 -5.67
N GLY A 71 -67.22 -18.79 -6.69
CA GLY A 71 -67.10 -17.44 -7.25
C GLY A 71 -65.67 -16.91 -7.30
N SER A 72 -65.55 -15.69 -7.79
CA SER A 72 -64.28 -14.96 -7.89
C SER A 72 -64.20 -13.85 -6.83
N SER A 73 -63.01 -13.60 -6.30
CA SER A 73 -62.76 -12.38 -5.53
C SER A 73 -62.81 -11.14 -6.42
N GLU A 74 -62.88 -9.98 -5.78
CA GLU A 74 -62.50 -8.72 -6.41
C GLU A 74 -61.05 -8.80 -6.93
N TRP A 75 -60.76 -8.00 -7.95
CA TRP A 75 -59.40 -7.81 -8.43
C TRP A 75 -58.57 -7.04 -7.40
N THR A 76 -57.27 -7.37 -7.30
CA THR A 76 -56.32 -6.53 -6.56
C THR A 76 -56.22 -5.13 -7.15
N GLY A 77 -55.66 -4.19 -6.37
CA GLY A 77 -55.09 -2.97 -6.93
C GLY A 77 -54.08 -3.29 -8.05
N SER A 78 -53.94 -2.38 -9.00
CA SER A 78 -53.04 -2.54 -10.14
C SER A 78 -51.63 -2.13 -9.74
N CYS A 79 -50.64 -2.96 -10.06
CA CYS A 79 -49.22 -2.62 -9.95
C CYS A 79 -48.65 -2.40 -11.36
N GLY A 80 -47.71 -1.45 -11.50
CA GLY A 80 -47.10 -1.11 -12.78
C GLY A 80 -45.60 -1.41 -12.82
N PHE A 81 -45.08 -1.70 -14.00
CA PHE A 81 -43.64 -1.73 -14.29
C PHE A 81 -43.41 -1.26 -15.73
N ARG A 82 -42.25 -0.65 -15.98
CA ARG A 82 -41.82 -0.30 -17.34
C ARG A 82 -40.72 -1.27 -17.76
N MET A 83 -40.80 -1.71 -19.00
CA MET A 83 -39.75 -2.56 -19.56
C MET A 83 -38.61 -1.71 -20.07
N ASP A 84 -37.43 -2.05 -19.58
CA ASP A 84 -36.17 -1.50 -20.04
C ASP A 84 -35.22 -2.68 -20.33
N LEU A 85 -35.02 -2.91 -21.61
CA LEU A 85 -34.08 -3.87 -22.19
C LEU A 85 -32.94 -3.15 -22.91
N THR A 86 -32.94 -1.82 -22.88
CA THR A 86 -31.94 -1.00 -23.53
C THR A 86 -30.67 -1.07 -22.72
N ARG A 87 -29.62 -1.63 -23.30
CA ARG A 87 -28.32 -1.70 -22.64
C ARG A 87 -27.69 -0.31 -22.59
N PRO A 88 -27.10 0.11 -21.45
CA PRO A 88 -26.31 1.32 -21.43
C PRO A 88 -25.10 1.20 -22.36
N ALA A 89 -24.59 2.34 -22.86
CA ALA A 89 -23.33 2.36 -23.59
C ALA A 89 -22.15 2.06 -22.66
N ALA A 90 -21.06 1.54 -23.23
CA ALA A 90 -19.84 1.26 -22.47
C ALA A 90 -19.18 2.56 -21.99
N PRO A 91 -18.66 2.61 -20.75
CA PRO A 91 -17.96 3.79 -20.25
C PRO A 91 -16.59 3.95 -20.91
N GLU A 92 -16.11 5.18 -21.03
CA GLU A 92 -14.68 5.47 -21.21
C GLU A 92 -13.98 5.33 -19.85
N ILE A 93 -12.76 4.80 -19.86
CA ILE A 93 -11.93 4.65 -18.66
C ILE A 93 -10.69 5.53 -18.80
N ALA A 94 -10.49 6.45 -17.86
CA ALA A 94 -9.33 7.32 -17.82
C ALA A 94 -8.61 7.23 -16.46
N PHE A 95 -7.28 7.18 -16.50
CA PHE A 95 -6.44 7.43 -15.33
C PHE A 95 -6.19 8.94 -15.23
N THR A 96 -6.44 9.53 -14.06
CA THR A 96 -6.34 11.00 -13.87
C THR A 96 -5.07 11.45 -13.16
N ASP A 97 -4.18 10.52 -12.83
CA ASP A 97 -2.89 10.83 -12.21
C ASP A 97 -1.98 11.60 -13.20
N ALA A 98 -1.08 12.45 -12.68
CA ALA A 98 -0.23 13.34 -13.47
C ALA A 98 0.84 12.61 -14.32
N ASP A 99 1.11 11.34 -14.02
CA ASP A 99 2.10 10.55 -14.74
C ASP A 99 1.51 9.94 -16.01
N THR A 100 2.14 10.29 -17.12
CA THR A 100 1.70 9.90 -18.46
C THR A 100 2.02 8.44 -18.72
N TYR A 101 1.00 7.64 -19.04
CA TYR A 101 1.19 6.47 -19.88
C TYR A 101 2.06 6.87 -21.10
N PRO A 102 3.16 6.15 -21.40
CA PRO A 102 3.49 4.79 -20.97
C PRO A 102 4.41 4.66 -19.73
N GLN A 103 4.69 5.74 -19.00
CA GLN A 103 5.37 5.64 -17.70
C GLN A 103 4.39 5.01 -16.70
N GLY A 104 4.41 3.69 -16.61
CA GLY A 104 3.58 2.92 -15.71
C GLY A 104 3.84 3.25 -14.24
N ALA A 105 3.01 2.69 -13.35
CA ALA A 105 3.20 2.84 -11.91
C ALA A 105 3.79 1.55 -11.31
N PRO A 106 4.58 1.65 -10.22
CA PRO A 106 5.04 0.48 -9.47
C PRO A 106 3.88 -0.39 -8.97
N PRO A 107 4.12 -1.64 -8.59
CA PRO A 107 3.12 -2.47 -7.93
C PRO A 107 2.62 -1.84 -6.60
N GLY A 108 1.35 -2.10 -6.23
CA GLY A 108 0.77 -1.55 -4.99
C GLY A 108 0.47 -0.05 -5.00
N THR A 109 0.68 0.64 -6.13
CA THR A 109 0.42 2.08 -6.27
C THR A 109 -1.07 2.36 -6.39
N VAL A 110 -1.57 3.32 -5.61
CA VAL A 110 -2.95 3.82 -5.73
C VAL A 110 -3.05 4.73 -6.95
N ARG A 111 -3.98 4.42 -7.84
CA ARG A 111 -4.27 5.15 -9.09
C ARG A 111 -5.68 5.70 -9.05
N HIS A 112 -5.87 6.92 -9.57
CA HIS A 112 -7.18 7.55 -9.63
C HIS A 112 -7.84 7.29 -10.99
N LEU A 113 -9.05 6.73 -10.94
CA LEU A 113 -9.85 6.41 -12.11
C LEU A 113 -11.00 7.40 -12.26
N ARG A 114 -11.25 7.80 -13.50
CA ARG A 114 -12.49 8.44 -13.92
C ARG A 114 -13.13 7.62 -15.03
N PHE A 115 -14.40 7.31 -14.82
CA PHE A 115 -15.26 6.74 -15.83
C PHE A 115 -16.19 7.81 -16.39
N THR A 116 -16.37 7.83 -17.70
CA THR A 116 -17.25 8.78 -18.38
C THR A 116 -18.21 8.03 -19.28
N LEU A 117 -19.51 8.21 -19.10
CA LEU A 117 -20.51 7.63 -20.00
C LEU A 117 -20.74 8.55 -21.21
N PRO A 118 -21.00 7.97 -22.39
CA PRO A 118 -21.47 8.75 -23.53
C PRO A 118 -22.75 9.52 -23.20
N GLU A 119 -22.90 10.71 -23.78
CA GLU A 119 -24.07 11.57 -23.56
C GLU A 119 -25.39 10.83 -23.82
N GLY A 120 -26.34 10.97 -22.90
CA GLY A 120 -27.65 10.30 -22.97
C GLY A 120 -27.66 8.84 -22.49
N THR A 121 -26.53 8.30 -22.02
CA THR A 121 -26.49 6.96 -21.43
C THR A 121 -27.08 6.97 -20.02
N GLU A 122 -28.11 6.16 -19.79
CA GLU A 122 -28.66 5.95 -18.45
C GLU A 122 -27.96 4.79 -17.75
N ALA A 123 -27.11 5.08 -16.76
CA ALA A 123 -26.55 4.06 -15.88
C ALA A 123 -26.61 4.50 -14.42
N SER A 124 -26.71 3.53 -13.51
CA SER A 124 -26.71 3.77 -12.07
C SER A 124 -25.33 3.59 -11.45
N ARG A 125 -24.49 2.73 -12.03
CA ARG A 125 -23.18 2.38 -11.50
C ARG A 125 -22.26 1.80 -12.57
N ILE A 126 -20.97 1.74 -12.25
CA ILE A 126 -19.94 1.11 -13.07
C ILE A 126 -19.19 0.09 -12.23
N CYS A 127 -19.14 -1.16 -12.69
CA CYS A 127 -18.26 -2.17 -12.11
C CYS A 127 -16.99 -2.24 -12.94
N PHE A 128 -15.87 -2.52 -12.29
CA PHE A 128 -14.58 -2.67 -12.93
C PHE A 128 -13.75 -3.75 -12.25
N ALA A 129 -12.83 -4.35 -12.98
CA ALA A 129 -11.88 -5.33 -12.47
C ALA A 129 -10.61 -5.35 -13.33
N PRO A 130 -9.43 -5.60 -12.74
CA PRO A 130 -8.22 -5.88 -13.50
C PRO A 130 -8.28 -7.25 -14.17
N LEU A 131 -7.51 -7.42 -15.25
CA LEU A 131 -7.36 -8.68 -15.95
C LEU A 131 -6.96 -9.81 -14.98
N GLY A 132 -7.62 -10.96 -15.11
CA GLY A 132 -7.42 -12.10 -14.22
C GLY A 132 -8.32 -12.11 -12.97
N GLN A 133 -9.00 -11.00 -12.67
CA GLN A 133 -10.08 -10.96 -11.68
C GLN A 133 -11.45 -11.00 -12.35
N PRO A 134 -12.45 -11.66 -11.73
CA PRO A 134 -13.80 -11.69 -12.28
C PRO A 134 -14.44 -10.30 -12.20
N LEU A 135 -14.94 -9.79 -13.33
CA LEU A 135 -15.75 -8.57 -13.37
C LEU A 135 -17.15 -8.85 -12.81
N VAL A 136 -17.36 -8.63 -11.51
CA VAL A 136 -18.65 -8.87 -10.83
C VAL A 136 -19.50 -7.60 -10.80
N CYS A 137 -20.80 -7.74 -11.04
CA CYS A 137 -21.78 -6.65 -11.06
C CYS A 137 -23.08 -7.04 -10.32
N GLY A 138 -22.96 -7.48 -9.07
CA GLY A 138 -24.09 -7.75 -8.19
C GLY A 138 -24.83 -6.48 -7.76
N ALA A 139 -25.93 -6.65 -7.03
CA ALA A 139 -26.83 -5.56 -6.63
C ALA A 139 -26.17 -4.47 -5.77
N ASP A 140 -25.05 -4.75 -5.12
CA ASP A 140 -24.31 -3.81 -4.28
C ASP A 140 -22.89 -3.51 -4.80
N ASP A 141 -22.52 -4.07 -5.96
CA ASP A 141 -21.18 -3.92 -6.54
C ASP A 141 -21.09 -2.70 -7.46
N GLY A 142 -19.93 -2.04 -7.46
CA GLY A 142 -19.59 -0.97 -8.41
C GLY A 142 -19.63 0.45 -7.83
N VAL A 143 -19.17 1.40 -8.63
CA VAL A 143 -19.07 2.82 -8.28
C VAL A 143 -20.33 3.54 -8.76
N PRO A 144 -21.04 4.30 -7.91
CA PRO A 144 -22.21 5.07 -8.32
C PRO A 144 -21.87 6.09 -9.41
N VAL A 145 -22.75 6.22 -10.39
CA VAL A 145 -22.65 7.23 -11.44
C VAL A 145 -23.35 8.51 -10.97
N GLY A 146 -22.65 9.65 -11.07
CA GLY A 146 -23.19 10.97 -10.78
C GLY A 146 -24.17 11.46 -11.84
N GLU A 147 -24.91 12.53 -11.52
CA GLU A 147 -25.86 13.15 -12.46
C GLU A 147 -25.17 13.70 -13.73
N ASP A 148 -23.86 13.95 -13.67
CA ASP A 148 -23.04 14.38 -14.80
C ASP A 148 -22.59 13.22 -15.72
N GLY A 149 -23.03 12.00 -15.45
CA GLY A 149 -22.67 10.81 -16.21
C GLY A 149 -21.26 10.29 -15.94
N THR A 150 -20.62 10.73 -14.85
CA THR A 150 -19.27 10.30 -14.47
C THR A 150 -19.22 9.56 -13.14
N ALA A 151 -18.19 8.74 -12.96
CA ALA A 151 -17.89 8.05 -11.70
C ALA A 151 -16.39 8.07 -11.44
N SER A 152 -15.98 8.25 -10.18
CA SER A 152 -14.57 8.29 -9.80
C SER A 152 -14.29 7.34 -8.63
N THR A 153 -13.14 6.68 -8.68
CA THR A 153 -12.69 5.74 -7.65
C THR A 153 -11.17 5.57 -7.73
N THR A 154 -10.61 4.77 -6.83
CA THR A 154 -9.21 4.36 -6.86
C THR A 154 -9.03 2.91 -7.27
N PHE A 155 -7.89 2.60 -7.85
CA PHE A 155 -7.42 1.26 -8.20
C PHE A 155 -5.99 1.07 -7.70
N ILE A 156 -5.68 -0.07 -7.10
CA ILE A 156 -4.32 -0.40 -6.66
C ILE A 156 -3.69 -1.31 -7.72
N THR A 157 -2.52 -0.94 -8.24
CA THR A 157 -1.83 -1.75 -9.24
C THR A 157 -1.49 -3.16 -8.71
N PRO A 158 -1.59 -4.22 -9.52
CA PRO A 158 -1.23 -5.57 -9.11
C PRO A 158 0.24 -5.70 -8.72
N GLU A 159 0.56 -6.72 -7.92
CA GLU A 159 1.92 -7.05 -7.49
C GLU A 159 2.86 -7.50 -8.64
N ALA A 160 2.30 -7.89 -9.79
CA ALA A 160 3.06 -8.35 -10.95
C ALA A 160 3.35 -7.19 -11.93
N THR A 161 4.60 -7.06 -12.36
CA THR A 161 5.02 -6.08 -13.36
C THR A 161 4.60 -6.47 -14.78
N GLY A 162 4.54 -5.48 -15.67
CA GLY A 162 4.21 -5.64 -17.09
C GLY A 162 2.87 -5.00 -17.49
N PRO A 163 2.38 -5.30 -18.71
CA PRO A 163 1.10 -4.80 -19.19
C PRO A 163 -0.05 -5.36 -18.35
N GLY A 164 -0.96 -4.49 -17.97
CA GLY A 164 -2.23 -4.85 -17.39
C GLY A 164 -3.39 -4.27 -18.19
N ARG A 165 -4.60 -4.75 -17.89
CA ARG A 165 -5.83 -4.27 -18.50
C ARG A 165 -6.90 -4.13 -17.43
N LEU A 166 -7.58 -3.00 -17.42
CA LEU A 166 -8.74 -2.76 -16.59
C LEU A 166 -9.98 -2.87 -17.45
N SER A 167 -10.90 -3.75 -17.09
CA SER A 167 -12.18 -3.91 -17.77
C SER A 167 -13.28 -3.28 -16.94
N ALA A 168 -14.16 -2.51 -17.56
CA ALA A 168 -15.31 -1.89 -16.91
C ALA A 168 -16.60 -2.04 -17.72
N ARG A 169 -17.74 -1.98 -17.05
CA ARG A 169 -19.06 -1.91 -17.67
C ARG A 169 -20.05 -1.13 -16.82
N ALA A 170 -20.97 -0.45 -17.49
CA ALA A 170 -22.06 0.26 -16.87
C ALA A 170 -23.24 -0.67 -16.60
N VAL A 171 -23.98 -0.39 -15.52
CA VAL A 171 -25.22 -1.09 -15.15
C VAL A 171 -26.32 -0.05 -14.91
N ASP A 172 -27.44 -0.17 -15.60
CA ASP A 172 -28.60 0.70 -15.40
C ASP A 172 -29.44 0.29 -14.18
N ARG A 173 -30.58 0.96 -13.97
CA ARG A 173 -31.48 0.66 -12.84
C ARG A 173 -32.31 -0.61 -13.06
N ALA A 174 -32.50 -1.05 -14.29
CA ALA A 174 -33.18 -2.29 -14.65
C ALA A 174 -32.26 -3.52 -14.55
N GLY A 175 -30.95 -3.29 -14.41
CA GLY A 175 -29.91 -4.30 -14.34
C GLY A 175 -29.34 -4.69 -15.71
N ASN A 176 -29.65 -3.96 -16.79
CA ASN A 176 -28.98 -4.20 -18.06
C ASN A 176 -27.53 -3.72 -17.96
N VAL A 177 -26.65 -4.44 -18.65
CA VAL A 177 -25.21 -4.20 -18.62
C VAL A 177 -24.72 -3.76 -19.99
N SER A 178 -23.80 -2.80 -20.03
CA SER A 178 -23.15 -2.37 -21.26
C SER A 178 -22.24 -3.44 -21.86
N ASP A 179 -21.69 -3.18 -23.04
CA ASP A 179 -20.47 -3.87 -23.48
C ASP A 179 -19.30 -3.54 -22.54
N ILE A 180 -18.25 -4.36 -22.59
CA ILE A 180 -17.05 -4.14 -21.79
C ILE A 180 -16.18 -3.10 -22.48
N ALA A 181 -15.78 -2.09 -21.72
CA ALA A 181 -14.68 -1.19 -22.08
C ALA A 181 -13.39 -1.66 -21.41
N ASP A 182 -12.28 -1.51 -22.12
CA ASP A 182 -10.95 -1.85 -21.63
C ASP A 182 -10.06 -0.61 -21.65
N ALA A 183 -9.23 -0.46 -20.62
CA ALA A 183 -8.08 0.44 -20.62
C ALA A 183 -6.81 -0.33 -20.29
N GLU A 184 -5.77 -0.11 -21.08
CA GLU A 184 -4.45 -0.64 -20.79
C GLU A 184 -3.76 0.21 -19.73
N TYR A 185 -3.02 -0.45 -18.85
CA TYR A 185 -2.10 0.18 -17.92
C TYR A 185 -0.78 -0.58 -17.93
N TRP A 186 0.28 0.05 -17.44
CA TRP A 186 1.57 -0.61 -17.28
C TRP A 186 1.97 -0.59 -15.82
N VAL A 187 2.38 -1.75 -15.31
CA VAL A 187 3.04 -1.85 -14.01
C VAL A 187 4.53 -1.90 -14.28
N THR A 188 5.23 -0.81 -13.96
CA THR A 188 6.69 -0.72 -14.14
C THR A 188 7.42 -1.30 -12.94
N TYR A 189 8.70 -1.61 -13.13
CA TYR A 189 9.58 -1.71 -11.98
C TYR A 189 9.63 -0.35 -11.29
N PRO A 190 9.61 -0.31 -9.94
CA PRO A 190 9.91 0.93 -9.26
C PRO A 190 11.32 1.39 -9.66
N VAL A 191 11.51 2.70 -9.76
CA VAL A 191 12.86 3.25 -9.86
C VAL A 191 13.54 2.90 -8.54
N ALA A 192 14.74 2.31 -8.63
CA ALA A 192 15.56 2.02 -7.46
C ALA A 192 15.74 3.30 -6.63
N GLU A 193 15.22 3.29 -5.40
CA GLU A 193 15.39 4.43 -4.51
C GLU A 193 16.83 4.45 -3.99
N GLN A 194 17.44 5.63 -4.05
CA GLN A 194 18.70 5.89 -3.36
C GLN A 194 18.51 5.67 -1.86
N PHE A 195 19.50 5.11 -1.18
CA PHE A 195 19.43 4.89 0.26
C PHE A 195 19.01 6.16 1.00
N GLY A 196 17.96 6.02 1.79
CA GLY A 196 17.44 7.10 2.62
C GLY A 196 16.52 8.10 1.94
N ASP A 197 16.24 7.98 0.65
CA ASP A 197 15.15 8.68 -0.04
C ASP A 197 13.83 7.91 0.20
N TYR A 198 13.09 8.29 1.25
CA TYR A 198 11.90 7.58 1.71
C TYR A 198 10.61 8.08 1.01
N ASN A 199 10.68 9.22 0.33
CA ASN A 199 9.56 9.84 -0.38
C ASN A 199 9.75 9.90 -1.92
N SER A 200 10.77 9.20 -2.44
CA SER A 200 11.08 9.11 -3.87
C SER A 200 11.29 10.46 -4.56
N ASP A 201 11.74 11.49 -3.83
CA ASP A 201 11.96 12.83 -4.40
C ASP A 201 13.36 13.05 -4.98
N GLY A 202 14.23 12.04 -4.86
CA GLY A 202 15.62 12.05 -5.33
C GLY A 202 16.59 12.70 -4.34
N HIS A 203 16.16 12.98 -3.10
CA HIS A 203 16.99 13.53 -2.05
C HIS A 203 16.85 12.72 -0.75
N PRO A 204 17.97 12.29 -0.12
CA PRO A 204 17.87 11.54 1.12
C PRO A 204 17.21 12.34 2.25
N ASP A 205 16.30 11.70 2.98
CA ASP A 205 15.47 12.28 4.04
C ASP A 205 16.05 12.07 5.44
N LEU A 206 15.54 12.80 6.44
CA LEU A 206 15.79 12.48 7.85
C LEU A 206 14.55 11.90 8.51
N LEU A 207 14.72 10.85 9.31
CA LEU A 207 13.68 10.31 10.16
C LEU A 207 13.91 10.73 11.62
N GLY A 208 12.85 10.79 12.41
CA GLY A 208 12.95 11.10 13.83
C GLY A 208 11.66 10.82 14.59
N VAL A 209 11.78 10.48 15.87
CA VAL A 209 10.61 10.32 16.75
C VAL A 209 10.26 11.67 17.36
N ALA A 210 9.04 12.14 17.12
CA ALA A 210 8.51 13.37 17.69
C ALA A 210 8.17 13.20 19.18
N THR A 211 7.97 14.33 19.88
CA THR A 211 7.69 14.32 21.33
C THR A 211 6.34 13.68 21.70
N ASP A 212 5.44 13.53 20.74
CA ASP A 212 4.17 12.81 20.90
C ASP A 212 4.29 11.31 20.59
N GLY A 213 5.50 10.82 20.30
CA GLY A 213 5.79 9.43 19.99
C GLY A 213 5.63 9.06 18.52
N THR A 214 5.18 9.96 17.65
CA THR A 214 5.01 9.65 16.22
C THR A 214 6.32 9.65 15.46
N LEU A 215 6.39 8.88 14.37
CA LEU A 215 7.54 8.92 13.46
C LEU A 215 7.34 10.08 12.48
N THR A 216 8.37 10.89 12.33
CA THR A 216 8.39 12.03 11.41
C THR A 216 9.47 11.85 10.37
N LEU A 217 9.14 12.24 9.13
CA LEU A 217 10.06 12.36 8.01
C LEU A 217 10.31 13.85 7.74
N ARG A 218 11.56 14.23 7.50
CA ARG A 218 11.94 15.58 7.08
C ARG A 218 12.51 15.47 5.68
N PRO A 219 11.81 15.99 4.66
CA PRO A 219 12.23 15.86 3.27
C PRO A 219 13.62 16.42 3.03
N GLY A 220 14.45 15.71 2.28
CA GLY A 220 15.67 16.26 1.69
C GLY A 220 15.35 17.45 0.79
N LEU A 221 16.31 18.38 0.61
CA LEU A 221 16.12 19.55 -0.26
C LEU A 221 17.23 19.63 -1.32
N PRO A 222 16.92 20.14 -2.54
CA PRO A 222 17.93 20.39 -3.55
C PRO A 222 19.05 21.31 -3.03
N GLY A 223 20.30 20.89 -3.19
CA GLY A 223 21.47 21.62 -2.68
C GLY A 223 21.75 21.44 -1.18
N GLY A 224 21.06 20.50 -0.54
CA GLY A 224 21.25 20.08 0.84
C GLY A 224 20.31 20.74 1.86
N GLY A 225 20.29 20.17 3.07
CA GLY A 225 19.39 20.58 4.15
C GLY A 225 18.04 19.87 4.10
N TYR A 226 17.14 20.22 5.03
CA TYR A 226 15.89 19.49 5.21
C TYR A 226 14.69 20.39 5.46
N GLY A 227 13.54 19.94 4.98
CA GLY A 227 12.24 20.55 5.14
C GLY A 227 11.64 20.42 6.55
N GLY A 228 10.39 20.86 6.66
CA GLY A 228 9.59 20.68 7.87
C GLY A 228 9.26 19.19 8.09
N GLY A 229 9.13 18.78 9.36
CA GLY A 229 8.74 17.41 9.70
C GLY A 229 7.31 17.11 9.26
N GLN A 230 7.14 16.03 8.54
CA GLN A 230 5.89 15.44 8.07
C GLN A 230 5.62 14.16 8.87
N MET A 231 4.35 13.84 9.09
CA MET A 231 3.94 12.61 9.78
C MET A 231 4.18 11.41 8.87
N ALA A 232 5.16 10.57 9.20
CA ALA A 232 5.45 9.33 8.48
C ALA A 232 4.64 8.16 9.04
N ASP A 233 4.50 8.09 10.38
CA ASP A 233 3.78 7.01 11.03
C ASP A 233 3.15 7.42 12.37
N ARG A 234 1.87 7.07 12.54
CA ARG A 234 1.06 7.41 13.72
C ARG A 234 1.21 6.44 14.90
N ARG A 235 1.87 5.30 14.72
CA ARG A 235 2.18 4.37 15.82
C ARG A 235 3.05 5.06 16.87
N ASP A 236 3.06 4.52 18.09
CA ASP A 236 3.93 5.04 19.16
C ASP A 236 5.35 4.44 19.07
N TRP A 237 6.31 5.28 18.72
CA TRP A 237 7.73 4.96 18.56
C TRP A 237 8.58 5.39 19.76
N SER A 238 7.99 5.91 20.83
CA SER A 238 8.73 6.49 21.97
C SER A 238 9.73 5.53 22.63
N ASN A 239 9.46 4.23 22.57
CA ASN A 239 10.30 3.17 23.16
C ASN A 239 10.95 2.26 22.10
N ALA A 240 10.98 2.70 20.84
CA ALA A 240 11.62 1.95 19.75
C ALA A 240 13.07 2.39 19.57
N THR A 241 13.97 1.42 19.34
CA THR A 241 15.25 1.71 18.67
C THR A 241 15.01 1.50 17.18
N VAL A 242 15.16 2.54 16.37
CA VAL A 242 14.89 2.50 14.93
C VAL A 242 16.21 2.68 14.18
N ALA A 243 16.39 1.90 13.14
CA ALA A 243 17.45 2.04 12.16
C ALA A 243 16.83 2.24 10.78
N ARG A 244 17.45 3.13 10.00
CA ARG A 244 17.28 3.17 8.55
C ARG A 244 17.67 1.82 7.98
N ALA A 245 16.97 1.41 6.93
CA ALA A 245 17.31 0.24 6.15
C ALA A 245 17.15 0.56 4.66
N GLY A 246 17.99 -0.06 3.83
CA GLY A 246 17.72 -0.12 2.41
C GLY A 246 16.57 -1.10 2.14
N TRP A 247 16.69 -1.85 1.05
CA TRP A 247 15.65 -2.73 0.55
C TRP A 247 15.58 -4.05 1.36
N MET A 248 15.00 -3.98 2.57
CA MET A 248 14.94 -5.06 3.55
C MET A 248 13.81 -6.03 3.26
N VAL A 249 12.63 -5.52 2.94
CA VAL A 249 11.43 -6.31 2.69
C VAL A 249 11.30 -6.60 1.20
N ASN A 250 10.90 -7.82 0.87
CA ASN A 250 10.58 -8.21 -0.49
C ASN A 250 9.07 -8.45 -0.61
N ARG A 251 8.36 -7.53 -1.27
CA ARG A 251 6.91 -7.62 -1.50
C ARG A 251 6.55 -8.48 -2.72
N TYR A 252 7.49 -8.71 -3.64
CA TYR A 252 7.21 -9.21 -4.99
C TYR A 252 7.52 -10.70 -5.20
N GLY A 253 7.75 -11.43 -4.12
CA GLY A 253 7.92 -12.88 -4.13
C GLY A 253 9.36 -13.36 -4.38
N PRO A 254 9.60 -14.67 -4.34
CA PRO A 254 10.95 -15.25 -4.22
C PRO A 254 11.81 -15.11 -5.49
N GLU A 255 11.22 -14.73 -6.63
CA GLU A 255 11.95 -14.48 -7.87
C GLU A 255 12.60 -13.09 -7.91
N GLN A 256 12.19 -12.20 -7.02
CA GLN A 256 12.75 -10.86 -6.88
C GLN A 256 13.59 -10.80 -5.60
N SER A 257 14.68 -10.03 -5.59
CA SER A 257 15.59 -9.97 -4.45
C SER A 257 15.14 -8.97 -3.37
N ASN A 258 14.29 -8.01 -3.72
CA ASN A 258 13.77 -6.93 -2.86
C ASN A 258 12.68 -6.12 -3.59
N ASP A 259 12.02 -5.19 -2.91
CA ASP A 259 10.99 -4.30 -3.49
C ASP A 259 11.51 -2.94 -3.97
N VAL A 260 12.84 -2.74 -3.94
CA VAL A 260 13.58 -1.52 -4.25
C VAL A 260 13.15 -0.25 -3.50
N ARG A 261 12.46 -0.41 -2.36
CA ARG A 261 12.01 0.69 -1.48
C ARG A 261 12.85 0.77 -0.21
N ASN A 262 13.09 1.98 0.27
CA ASN A 262 13.73 2.20 1.56
C ASN A 262 12.80 1.80 2.70
N ASP A 263 13.32 0.97 3.61
CA ASP A 263 12.59 0.47 4.75
C ASP A 263 13.13 1.04 6.07
N ILE A 264 12.47 0.70 7.16
CA ILE A 264 13.06 0.84 8.50
C ILE A 264 13.00 -0.47 9.25
N VAL A 265 13.97 -0.66 10.14
CA VAL A 265 13.99 -1.75 11.10
C VAL A 265 13.88 -1.17 12.50
N ALA A 266 13.02 -1.76 13.33
CA ALA A 266 12.85 -1.32 14.70
C ALA A 266 12.87 -2.47 15.69
N LEU A 267 13.64 -2.27 16.76
CA LEU A 267 13.60 -3.06 17.97
C LEU A 267 12.52 -2.48 18.89
N ARG A 268 11.52 -3.30 19.21
CA ARG A 268 10.39 -2.94 20.08
C ARG A 268 10.05 -4.12 20.98
N GLU A 269 10.03 -3.88 22.29
CA GLU A 269 9.66 -4.88 23.30
C GLU A 269 10.46 -6.20 23.19
N GLY A 270 11.76 -6.10 22.88
CA GLY A 270 12.63 -7.27 22.72
C GLY A 270 12.40 -8.08 21.44
N LYS A 271 11.70 -7.51 20.46
CA LYS A 271 11.48 -8.09 19.13
C LYS A 271 11.93 -7.14 18.03
N LEU A 272 12.35 -7.70 16.90
CA LEU A 272 12.82 -6.95 15.75
C LEU A 272 11.79 -7.02 14.62
N PHE A 273 11.47 -5.88 14.02
CA PHE A 273 10.52 -5.77 12.92
C PHE A 273 11.09 -4.91 11.80
N ALA A 274 10.90 -5.34 10.56
CA ALA A 274 11.01 -4.47 9.39
C ALA A 274 9.64 -3.82 9.12
N TYR A 275 9.65 -2.58 8.64
CA TYR A 275 8.47 -1.85 8.21
C TYR A 275 8.69 -1.42 6.76
N PRO A 276 7.91 -1.99 5.82
CA PRO A 276 8.07 -1.69 4.40
C PRO A 276 7.81 -0.22 4.09
N GLY A 277 8.67 0.44 3.33
CA GLY A 277 8.38 1.77 2.77
C GLY A 277 7.21 1.74 1.78
N ASP A 278 6.51 2.87 1.65
CA ASP A 278 5.55 3.09 0.56
C ASP A 278 6.10 3.97 -0.57
N GLY A 279 7.26 4.59 -0.38
CA GLY A 279 7.89 5.52 -1.32
C GLY A 279 7.28 6.92 -1.31
N GLU A 280 6.31 7.19 -0.43
CA GLU A 280 5.63 8.48 -0.27
C GLU A 280 5.91 9.07 1.14
N GLY A 281 6.94 8.54 1.81
CA GLY A 281 7.35 8.90 3.16
C GLY A 281 6.62 8.18 4.29
N GLY A 282 5.83 7.16 4.00
CA GLY A 282 5.10 6.33 4.96
C GLY A 282 5.60 4.88 5.06
N PHE A 283 5.07 4.15 6.04
CA PHE A 283 5.50 2.78 6.35
C PHE A 283 4.32 1.82 6.56
N GLY A 284 4.43 0.65 5.96
CA GLY A 284 3.44 -0.43 5.97
C GLY A 284 3.38 -1.24 7.27
N ALA A 285 2.68 -2.38 7.19
CA ALA A 285 2.54 -3.30 8.32
C ALA A 285 3.89 -3.89 8.74
N ALA A 286 4.08 -4.08 10.05
CA ALA A 286 5.32 -4.64 10.59
C ALA A 286 5.49 -6.10 10.17
N VAL A 287 6.70 -6.46 9.73
CA VAL A 287 7.12 -7.83 9.43
C VAL A 287 8.21 -8.24 10.41
N GLU A 288 7.95 -9.28 11.21
CA GLU A 288 8.88 -9.71 12.27
C GLU A 288 10.14 -10.37 11.66
N ILE A 289 11.33 -9.91 12.08
CA ILE A 289 12.61 -10.53 11.75
C ILE A 289 12.93 -11.57 12.84
N ARG A 290 12.82 -12.85 12.47
CA ARG A 290 12.91 -13.99 13.41
C ARG A 290 14.30 -14.63 13.44
N GLY A 291 14.52 -15.52 14.40
CA GLY A 291 15.73 -16.37 14.46
C GLY A 291 16.73 -16.02 15.57
N TYR A 292 16.47 -14.95 16.33
CA TYR A 292 17.32 -14.51 17.44
C TYR A 292 16.48 -13.95 18.59
N ASP A 293 17.03 -13.95 19.82
CA ASP A 293 16.44 -13.29 20.99
C ASP A 293 16.97 -11.86 21.07
N TRP A 294 16.12 -10.89 20.72
CA TRP A 294 16.51 -9.49 20.64
C TRP A 294 16.41 -8.74 21.98
N SER A 295 16.03 -9.41 23.07
CA SER A 295 15.77 -8.76 24.36
C SER A 295 16.99 -8.10 25.01
N GLY A 296 18.21 -8.56 24.67
CA GLY A 296 19.48 -7.99 25.14
C GLY A 296 20.06 -6.88 24.26
N VAL A 297 19.45 -6.63 23.09
CA VAL A 297 19.96 -5.66 22.12
C VAL A 297 19.59 -4.24 22.54
N THR A 298 20.54 -3.33 22.36
CA THR A 298 20.45 -1.91 22.79
C THR A 298 20.60 -0.93 21.65
N GLU A 299 21.15 -1.38 20.52
CA GLU A 299 21.36 -0.58 19.32
C GLU A 299 21.33 -1.51 18.12
N ILE A 300 20.81 -1.01 17.00
CA ILE A 300 20.77 -1.70 15.72
C ILE A 300 21.22 -0.76 14.62
N ALA A 301 21.80 -1.31 13.55
CA ALA A 301 22.03 -0.62 12.29
C ALA A 301 21.87 -1.61 11.14
N VAL A 302 21.38 -1.14 10.00
CA VAL A 302 21.24 -1.93 8.77
C VAL A 302 22.10 -1.28 7.70
N ASN A 303 22.74 -2.09 6.85
CA ASN A 303 23.48 -1.56 5.73
C ASN A 303 22.54 -0.99 4.65
N ASP A 304 23.12 -0.19 3.78
CA ASP A 304 22.52 0.10 2.50
C ASP A 304 22.49 -1.18 1.65
N ALA A 305 21.33 -1.84 1.64
CA ALA A 305 21.10 -3.13 0.99
C ALA A 305 20.87 -3.03 -0.53
N GLN A 306 21.20 -1.90 -1.17
CA GLN A 306 21.06 -1.72 -2.62
C GLN A 306 21.96 -2.67 -3.44
N THR A 307 23.14 -3.03 -2.91
CA THR A 307 24.19 -3.75 -3.67
C THR A 307 24.63 -5.08 -3.06
N THR A 308 24.08 -5.46 -1.89
CA THR A 308 24.44 -6.69 -1.15
C THR A 308 23.23 -7.29 -0.42
N LEU A 309 23.36 -8.50 0.14
CA LEU A 309 22.36 -9.04 1.07
C LEU A 309 22.18 -8.07 2.26
N PRO A 310 20.96 -7.87 2.78
CA PRO A 310 20.77 -7.02 3.94
C PRO A 310 21.54 -7.59 5.15
N MET A 311 22.33 -6.74 5.79
CA MET A 311 23.12 -7.04 6.97
C MET A 311 22.68 -6.18 8.13
N LEU A 312 22.62 -6.79 9.32
CA LEU A 312 22.19 -6.14 10.55
C LEU A 312 23.31 -6.20 11.58
N LEU A 313 23.73 -5.03 12.06
CA LEU A 313 24.53 -4.91 13.28
C LEU A 313 23.59 -4.85 14.48
N ALA A 314 23.93 -5.59 15.53
CA ALA A 314 23.26 -5.52 16.82
C ALA A 314 24.27 -5.36 17.95
N LYS A 315 24.05 -4.37 18.81
CA LYS A 315 24.88 -4.12 19.99
C LYS A 315 24.19 -4.62 21.25
N GLU A 316 24.79 -5.60 21.90
CA GLU A 316 24.33 -6.16 23.18
C GLU A 316 25.25 -5.68 24.31
N GLY A 317 24.92 -4.52 24.87
CA GLY A 317 25.74 -3.89 25.91
C GLY A 317 27.14 -3.54 25.42
N ASP A 318 28.13 -4.38 25.76
CA ASP A 318 29.55 -4.21 25.42
C ASP A 318 30.00 -5.06 24.23
N ARG A 319 29.09 -5.87 23.64
CA ARG A 319 29.34 -6.73 22.47
C ARG A 319 28.80 -6.12 21.19
N LEU A 320 29.40 -6.50 20.06
CA LEU A 320 28.89 -6.22 18.73
C LEU A 320 28.71 -7.52 17.95
N LEU A 321 27.54 -7.66 17.32
CA LEU A 321 27.14 -8.81 16.53
C LEU A 321 26.79 -8.36 15.12
N LEU A 322 27.01 -9.25 14.15
CA LEU A 322 26.62 -9.07 12.75
C LEU A 322 25.77 -10.25 12.28
N PHE A 323 24.63 -9.96 11.68
CA PHE A 323 23.73 -10.92 11.10
C PHE A 323 23.60 -10.68 9.61
N GLU A 324 23.62 -11.75 8.83
CA GLU A 324 23.07 -11.76 7.48
C GLU A 324 21.57 -12.01 7.58
N VAL A 325 20.78 -11.16 6.92
CA VAL A 325 19.33 -11.27 6.92
C VAL A 325 18.90 -11.99 5.64
N ASN A 326 18.12 -13.05 5.81
CA ASN A 326 17.42 -13.68 4.71
C ASN A 326 16.11 -12.92 4.47
N ASN A 327 16.04 -12.24 3.33
CA ASN A 327 14.87 -11.50 2.86
C ASN A 327 14.11 -12.23 1.72
N ALA A 328 14.49 -13.47 1.39
CA ALA A 328 13.78 -14.31 0.43
C ALA A 328 12.69 -15.13 1.13
N GLY A 329 11.45 -14.65 1.05
CA GLY A 329 10.30 -15.28 1.71
C GLY A 329 10.10 -14.75 3.13
N GLU A 330 10.30 -15.60 4.15
CA GLU A 330 10.20 -15.18 5.56
C GLU A 330 11.47 -14.45 6.02
N LEU A 331 11.29 -13.24 6.57
CA LEU A 331 12.36 -12.44 7.15
C LEU A 331 12.96 -13.09 8.40
N ARG A 332 14.22 -13.53 8.31
CA ARG A 332 14.91 -14.21 9.41
C ARG A 332 16.42 -14.04 9.37
N VAL A 333 17.04 -14.21 10.52
CA VAL A 333 18.49 -14.27 10.68
C VAL A 333 18.95 -15.68 11.10
N GLY A 334 20.20 -16.00 10.77
CA GLY A 334 20.91 -17.17 11.29
C GLY A 334 21.71 -16.87 12.56
N SER A 335 22.66 -17.76 12.90
CA SER A 335 23.63 -17.49 13.96
C SER A 335 24.49 -16.26 13.61
N PRO A 336 24.68 -15.31 14.55
CA PRO A 336 25.49 -14.13 14.27
C PRO A 336 26.98 -14.45 14.20
N SER A 337 27.70 -13.60 13.46
CA SER A 337 29.14 -13.41 13.67
C SER A 337 29.34 -12.49 14.87
N VAL A 338 30.17 -12.92 15.83
CA VAL A 338 30.50 -12.12 17.01
C VAL A 338 31.70 -11.24 16.68
N LEU A 339 31.43 -10.02 16.22
CA LEU A 339 32.45 -9.04 15.84
C LEU A 339 33.29 -8.55 17.02
N ALA A 340 32.69 -8.46 18.21
CA ALA A 340 33.40 -8.11 19.42
C ALA A 340 32.68 -8.63 20.67
N VAL A 341 33.46 -9.15 21.63
CA VAL A 341 32.95 -9.62 22.92
C VAL A 341 32.98 -8.57 24.03
N SER A 342 33.68 -7.45 23.82
CA SER A 342 33.81 -6.32 24.75
C SER A 342 34.30 -5.06 24.05
N GLY A 343 34.29 -3.91 24.73
CA GLY A 343 34.85 -2.64 24.25
C GLY A 343 33.87 -1.72 23.52
N TRP A 344 32.60 -2.12 23.41
CA TRP A 344 31.56 -1.35 22.72
C TRP A 344 30.62 -0.56 23.64
N SER A 345 30.78 -0.64 24.96
CA SER A 345 29.92 0.03 25.94
C SER A 345 29.79 1.54 25.77
N THR A 346 30.76 2.20 25.14
CA THR A 346 30.75 3.64 24.83
C THR A 346 30.74 3.94 23.33
N LYS A 347 30.61 2.92 22.48
CA LYS A 347 30.65 3.07 21.03
C LYS A 347 29.28 2.83 20.41
N SER A 348 28.88 3.68 19.47
CA SER A 348 27.78 3.41 18.53
C SER A 348 28.35 2.88 17.21
N ALA A 349 27.55 2.13 16.45
CA ALA A 349 27.98 1.48 15.21
C ALA A 349 27.04 1.84 14.05
N ARG A 350 27.60 2.23 12.90
CA ARG A 350 26.89 2.45 11.63
C ARG A 350 27.66 1.83 10.46
N PHE A 351 26.96 1.44 9.40
CA PHE A 351 27.61 0.91 8.20
C PHE A 351 28.10 2.04 7.29
N ALA A 352 29.40 2.09 6.98
CA ALA A 352 30.04 3.20 6.28
C ALA A 352 30.39 2.91 4.79
N ALA A 353 29.76 1.95 4.12
CA ALA A 353 30.01 1.64 2.68
C ALA A 353 28.72 1.10 2.00
N PRO A 354 28.40 1.41 0.72
CA PRO A 354 29.11 0.96 -0.52
C PRO A 354 29.25 2.06 -1.62
N GLU A 355 30.02 1.95 -2.73
CA GLU A 355 29.89 1.09 -3.93
C GLU A 355 31.30 0.74 -4.51
N SER A 356 31.66 -0.48 -4.92
CA SER A 356 30.98 -1.30 -5.92
C SER A 356 31.25 -2.80 -5.79
N TRP A 357 32.23 -3.28 -5.01
CA TRP A 357 32.47 -4.71 -4.74
C TRP A 357 33.26 -4.95 -3.42
N GLY A 358 33.23 -3.99 -2.49
CA GLY A 358 34.02 -4.02 -1.24
C GLY A 358 33.28 -4.65 -0.06
N LEU A 359 34.02 -5.22 0.88
CA LEU A 359 33.46 -5.70 2.15
C LEU A 359 32.89 -4.52 2.96
N PRO A 360 31.80 -4.71 3.73
CA PRO A 360 31.21 -3.63 4.51
C PRO A 360 32.20 -3.12 5.57
N SER A 361 32.04 -1.87 6.00
CA SER A 361 32.83 -1.28 7.09
C SER A 361 31.91 -0.66 8.14
N VAL A 362 32.40 -0.54 9.36
CA VAL A 362 31.69 0.06 10.49
C VAL A 362 32.33 1.38 10.85
N TRP A 363 31.52 2.44 10.94
CA TRP A 363 31.89 3.60 11.73
C TRP A 363 31.61 3.36 13.20
N ALA A 364 32.70 3.27 13.96
CA ALA A 364 32.71 3.13 15.40
C ALA A 364 32.92 4.50 16.03
N ARG A 365 31.83 5.07 16.56
CA ARG A 365 31.85 6.39 17.18
C ARG A 365 31.89 6.22 18.70
N ASP A 366 33.01 6.58 19.33
CA ASP A 366 33.08 6.61 20.80
C ASP A 366 32.38 7.87 21.31
N VAL A 367 31.13 7.72 21.73
CA VAL A 367 30.26 8.83 22.11
C VAL A 367 30.73 9.56 23.38
N LYS A 368 31.67 9.00 24.13
CA LYS A 368 32.27 9.64 25.31
C LYS A 368 33.61 10.31 25.00
N LYS A 369 34.55 9.58 24.38
CA LYS A 369 35.88 10.11 24.02
C LYS A 369 35.81 11.08 22.85
N GLY A 370 34.82 10.91 21.98
CA GLY A 370 34.60 11.70 20.79
C GLY A 370 35.51 11.34 19.62
N THR A 371 36.00 10.10 19.59
CA THR A 371 36.70 9.54 18.44
C THR A 371 35.72 8.94 17.44
N LEU A 372 36.06 9.00 16.16
CA LEU A 372 35.39 8.29 15.08
C LEU A 372 36.45 7.44 14.37
N GLU A 373 36.16 6.15 14.22
CA GLU A 373 37.05 5.18 13.56
C GLU A 373 36.26 4.45 12.48
N LEU A 374 36.88 4.23 11.32
CA LEU A 374 36.40 3.32 10.29
C LEU A 374 37.03 1.95 10.53
N ILE A 375 36.22 0.92 10.68
CA ILE A 375 36.67 -0.44 10.95
C ILE A 375 36.17 -1.34 9.82
N PRO A 376 37.04 -1.84 8.94
CA PRO A 376 36.66 -2.82 7.93
C PRO A 376 36.01 -4.05 8.58
N ILE A 377 34.99 -4.62 7.94
CA ILE A 377 34.53 -5.97 8.25
C ILE A 377 35.24 -6.90 7.26
N GLU A 378 35.92 -7.91 7.78
CA GLU A 378 36.75 -8.82 6.99
C GLU A 378 36.30 -10.26 7.21
N TYR A 379 36.63 -11.16 6.28
CA TYR A 379 36.50 -12.59 6.53
C TYR A 379 37.59 -13.03 7.50
N GLY A 380 37.18 -13.40 8.71
CA GLY A 380 38.06 -13.94 9.73
C GLY A 380 38.58 -15.33 9.39
N SER A 381 39.59 -15.76 10.16
CA SER A 381 40.24 -17.08 9.98
C SER A 381 39.31 -18.29 10.23
N SER A 382 38.16 -18.06 10.86
CA SER A 382 37.10 -19.05 11.11
C SER A 382 36.02 -19.11 10.02
N GLN A 383 36.20 -18.39 8.90
CA GLN A 383 35.18 -18.18 7.84
C GLN A 383 33.91 -17.45 8.33
N LEU A 384 33.98 -16.76 9.46
CA LEU A 384 32.97 -15.81 9.94
C LEU A 384 33.45 -14.39 9.72
N TRP A 385 32.53 -13.44 9.72
CA TRP A 385 32.87 -12.01 9.70
C TRP A 385 33.57 -11.60 10.99
N ASP A 386 34.59 -10.74 10.87
CA ASP A 386 35.34 -10.18 12.00
C ASP A 386 35.69 -8.70 11.73
N LEU A 387 36.10 -7.99 12.78
CA LEU A 387 36.59 -6.61 12.66
C LEU A 387 38.05 -6.60 12.22
N GLY A 388 38.32 -5.86 11.16
CA GLY A 388 39.65 -5.53 10.67
C GLY A 388 40.36 -4.48 11.54
N THR A 389 41.44 -3.93 11.01
CA THR A 389 42.23 -2.91 11.71
C THR A 389 41.51 -1.55 11.69
N PRO A 390 41.22 -0.93 12.85
CA PRO A 390 40.60 0.40 12.88
C PRO A 390 41.47 1.48 12.23
N VAL A 391 40.85 2.29 11.37
CA VAL A 391 41.42 3.48 10.74
C VAL A 391 40.85 4.72 11.46
N PRO A 392 41.70 5.55 12.08
CA PRO A 392 41.24 6.78 12.72
C PRO A 392 40.69 7.78 11.69
N VAL A 393 39.42 8.18 11.84
CA VAL A 393 38.77 9.22 11.01
C VAL A 393 38.82 10.56 11.75
N ALA A 394 38.51 10.55 13.05
CA ALA A 394 38.63 11.73 13.90
C ALA A 394 39.02 11.35 15.33
N THR A 395 39.88 12.16 15.95
CA THR A 395 40.39 11.90 17.30
C THR A 395 39.60 12.63 18.39
N THR A 396 38.83 13.66 18.05
CA THR A 396 37.95 14.41 18.95
C THR A 396 36.76 14.98 18.16
N GLY A 397 35.77 15.58 18.85
CA GLY A 397 34.67 16.29 18.18
C GLY A 397 33.41 15.47 17.94
N TRP A 398 33.47 14.15 18.13
CA TRP A 398 32.38 13.22 17.85
C TRP A 398 31.69 12.66 19.11
N ASN A 399 31.82 13.30 20.27
CA ASN A 399 31.04 12.90 21.46
C ASN A 399 29.64 13.53 21.42
N ASP A 400 28.70 12.98 22.20
CA ASP A 400 27.30 13.46 22.23
C ASP A 400 27.17 14.93 22.64
N ARG A 401 28.13 15.43 23.42
CA ARG A 401 28.13 16.83 23.85
C ARG A 401 28.42 17.78 22.71
N GLN A 402 29.23 17.37 21.74
CA GLN A 402 29.61 18.18 20.59
C GLN A 402 28.67 17.93 19.40
N ARG A 403 28.34 16.67 19.14
CA ARG A 403 27.45 16.22 18.06
C ARG A 403 26.36 15.29 18.60
N PRO A 404 25.26 15.81 19.17
CA PRO A 404 24.24 14.94 19.79
C PRO A 404 23.62 13.93 18.81
N TYR A 405 23.51 14.27 17.53
CA TYR A 405 22.99 13.39 16.49
C TYR A 405 23.95 13.37 15.30
N ALA A 406 24.25 12.18 14.79
CA ALA A 406 25.08 11.96 13.60
C ALA A 406 24.71 10.62 12.97
N GLU A 407 24.42 10.62 11.68
CA GLU A 407 23.83 9.47 11.01
C GLU A 407 24.21 9.42 9.53
N ILE A 408 24.25 8.21 8.97
CA ILE A 408 24.45 7.99 7.53
C ILE A 408 23.10 8.06 6.86
N VAL A 409 22.92 9.07 6.00
CA VAL A 409 21.59 9.41 5.50
C VAL A 409 21.34 8.98 4.07
N GLY A 410 22.40 8.78 3.28
CA GLY A 410 22.34 8.67 1.82
C GLY A 410 23.24 9.70 1.17
N ASP A 411 23.29 9.73 -0.16
CA ASP A 411 24.12 10.64 -0.95
C ASP A 411 23.42 12.01 -1.09
N VAL A 412 23.83 12.95 -0.24
CA VAL A 412 23.22 14.28 -0.07
C VAL A 412 23.78 15.28 -1.07
N ASP A 413 25.04 15.12 -1.49
CA ASP A 413 25.70 16.02 -2.43
C ASP A 413 25.67 15.58 -3.90
N GLY A 414 25.16 14.37 -4.15
CA GLY A 414 24.90 13.82 -5.49
C GLY A 414 26.14 13.23 -6.15
N ASP A 415 27.17 12.87 -5.38
CA ASP A 415 28.43 12.35 -5.89
C ASP A 415 28.47 10.82 -6.01
N GLY A 416 27.36 10.16 -5.67
CA GLY A 416 27.17 8.72 -5.70
C GLY A 416 27.66 7.99 -4.45
N ARG A 417 27.97 8.69 -3.35
CA ARG A 417 28.39 8.06 -2.08
C ARG A 417 27.56 8.57 -0.91
N SER A 418 27.23 7.67 0.02
CA SER A 418 26.44 8.03 1.20
C SER A 418 27.20 8.95 2.15
N ASP A 419 26.54 9.98 2.68
CA ASP A 419 27.12 11.00 3.55
C ASP A 419 26.69 10.87 5.01
N ILE A 420 27.43 11.53 5.92
CA ILE A 420 26.94 11.79 7.28
C ILE A 420 26.21 13.11 7.33
N VAL A 421 25.05 13.11 7.97
CA VAL A 421 24.48 14.33 8.54
C VAL A 421 24.59 14.32 10.06
N SER A 422 25.05 15.44 10.63
CA SER A 422 25.19 15.62 12.07
C SER A 422 24.68 16.98 12.52
N SER A 423 24.13 17.06 13.72
CA SER A 423 23.86 18.32 14.39
C SER A 423 24.94 18.64 15.41
N ASP A 424 25.21 19.93 15.63
CA ASP A 424 26.07 20.38 16.73
C ASP A 424 25.27 20.88 17.93
N ARG A 425 25.94 21.06 19.07
CA ARG A 425 25.33 21.56 20.32
C ARG A 425 24.68 22.95 20.22
N ARG A 426 25.03 23.74 19.20
CA ARG A 426 24.45 25.07 18.93
C ARG A 426 23.22 24.95 18.03
N GLY A 427 22.95 23.77 17.48
CA GLY A 427 21.83 23.48 16.61
C GLY A 427 22.11 23.77 15.13
N ALA A 428 23.39 23.85 14.72
CA ALA A 428 23.73 23.83 13.31
C ALA A 428 23.76 22.39 12.79
N LEU A 429 23.33 22.21 11.55
CA LEU A 429 23.34 20.95 10.82
C LEU A 429 24.48 20.96 9.81
N TRP A 430 25.20 19.85 9.75
CA TRP A 430 26.40 19.66 8.95
C TRP A 430 26.31 18.36 8.17
N MET A 431 26.65 18.41 6.89
CA MET A 431 26.97 17.25 6.07
C MET A 431 28.49 17.00 6.14
N HIS A 432 28.89 15.74 6.16
CA HIS A 432 30.28 15.33 6.00
C HIS A 432 30.34 14.38 4.81
N PRO A 433 30.92 14.83 3.67
CA PRO A 433 31.07 13.99 2.49
C PRO A 433 31.84 12.71 2.82
N MET A 434 31.40 11.58 2.29
CA MET A 434 32.17 10.35 2.40
C MET A 434 33.16 10.22 1.24
N GLU A 435 34.42 9.93 1.55
CA GLU A 435 35.44 9.69 0.54
C GLU A 435 35.46 8.22 0.11
N GLN A 436 36.07 7.92 -1.03
CA GLN A 436 36.13 6.56 -1.59
C GLN A 436 36.77 5.53 -0.62
N ASP A 437 37.65 5.98 0.27
CA ASP A 437 38.31 5.13 1.27
C ASP A 437 37.52 5.02 2.60
N GLY A 438 36.30 5.56 2.66
CA GLY A 438 35.42 5.56 3.83
C GLY A 438 35.79 6.60 4.90
N THR A 439 36.76 7.49 4.62
CA THR A 439 37.04 8.66 5.46
C THR A 439 36.06 9.81 5.15
N LEU A 440 36.19 10.92 5.90
CA LEU A 440 35.31 12.09 5.75
C LEU A 440 36.03 13.25 5.09
N GLY A 441 35.38 13.85 4.10
CA GLY A 441 35.78 15.10 3.47
C GLY A 441 35.51 16.32 4.36
N ASP A 442 35.76 17.51 3.81
CA ASP A 442 35.53 18.77 4.53
C ASP A 442 34.04 18.97 4.86
N PRO A 443 33.68 19.28 6.12
CA PRO A 443 32.28 19.39 6.51
C PRO A 443 31.59 20.62 5.90
N VAL A 444 30.40 20.42 5.34
CA VAL A 444 29.57 21.47 4.76
C VAL A 444 28.43 21.81 5.71
N MET A 445 28.25 23.09 6.02
CA MET A 445 27.12 23.52 6.85
C MET A 445 25.85 23.57 6.00
N LEU A 446 24.89 22.72 6.32
CA LEU A 446 23.58 22.71 5.66
C LEU A 446 22.67 23.81 6.22
N GLN A 447 22.61 23.94 7.55
CA GLN A 447 21.76 24.92 8.23
C GLN A 447 22.43 25.44 9.50
N ALA A 448 22.46 26.76 9.70
CA ALA A 448 23.20 27.37 10.82
C ALA A 448 22.51 27.24 12.20
N ARG A 449 21.21 26.93 12.23
CA ARG A 449 20.39 26.88 13.45
C ARG A 449 19.12 26.04 13.21
N GLY A 450 18.40 25.73 14.29
CA GLY A 450 17.09 25.05 14.23
C GLY A 450 17.13 23.57 14.65
N TRP A 451 18.32 22.99 14.80
CA TRP A 451 18.50 21.56 15.09
C TRP A 451 18.89 21.26 16.53
N ARG A 452 18.80 22.25 17.41
CA ARG A 452 19.14 22.05 18.82
C ARG A 452 18.10 21.13 19.47
N GLY A 453 18.50 19.92 19.81
CA GLY A 453 17.64 18.93 20.47
C GLY A 453 16.66 18.22 19.53
N VAL A 454 16.76 18.45 18.22
CA VAL A 454 15.97 17.70 17.22
C VAL A 454 16.66 16.37 17.00
N ALA A 455 16.08 15.30 17.54
CA ALA A 455 16.55 13.95 17.30
C ALA A 455 16.27 13.53 15.86
N PHE A 456 17.25 12.88 15.25
CA PHE A 456 17.10 12.24 13.95
C PHE A 456 17.98 11.00 13.87
N PHE A 457 17.62 10.13 12.95
CA PHE A 457 18.33 8.91 12.61
C PHE A 457 18.07 8.50 11.16
#